data_AF-A0A0M9E7X3-F1
#
_entry.id   AF-A0A0M9E7X3-F1
#
_cell.length_a   1.000
_cell.length_b   1.000
_cell.length_c   1.000
_cell.angle_alpha   90.00
_cell.angle_beta   90.00
_cell.angle_gamma   90.00
#
_symmetry.space_group_name_H-M   'P 1'
#
loop_
_entity.id
_entity.type
_entity.pdbx_description
1 polymer ?
#
loop_
_entity_poly.entity_id
_entity_poly.type
_entity_poly.pdbx_seq_one_letter_code
_entity_poly.pdbx_strand_id
1 'polypeptide(L)'
;MSKENHIDIVNFLSGDLTAKEHKKAEKHLAHCDICLENISKAAILLQDDELNNWERLSEKESLLAYKSLDMAPEKNVMNDTSGKQIIEDFSQKVHQNALRFYQWVTYTFTPPHIGLQPAYAKIRSDEESSEKITQTPFVQLSKNLSDIELQIIIKKIATNQISIKVIQLNDKDHNFRITLRADGQIIASYKYAGSDFPEINDLAFGIYRLTITQKRREIGNFLFEINEDGLYEK
;
A
#
# COMPACT_ATOMS: atom_id res chain seq x y z
N MET A 1 -23.57 -25.96 -24.97
CA MET A 1 -22.30 -25.53 -24.35
C MET A 1 -22.06 -26.42 -23.15
N SER A 2 -21.04 -27.28 -23.19
CA SER A 2 -20.71 -28.17 -22.09
C SER A 2 -20.23 -27.33 -20.89
N LYS A 3 -20.55 -27.77 -19.67
CA LYS A 3 -20.08 -27.16 -18.41
C LYS A 3 -18.58 -27.44 -18.19
N GLU A 4 -17.78 -27.48 -19.26
CA GLU A 4 -16.44 -28.02 -19.25
C GLU A 4 -15.39 -26.94 -18.93
N ASN A 5 -14.82 -27.09 -17.75
CA ASN A 5 -13.51 -26.60 -17.35
C ASN A 5 -13.34 -25.08 -17.36
N HIS A 6 -14.20 -24.37 -16.62
CA HIS A 6 -13.86 -23.01 -16.18
C HIS A 6 -12.65 -23.08 -15.23
N ILE A 7 -11.61 -22.29 -15.51
CA ILE A 7 -10.48 -22.09 -14.59
C ILE A 7 -10.87 -21.00 -13.60
N ASP A 8 -10.64 -21.24 -12.32
CA ASP A 8 -10.68 -20.18 -11.33
C ASP A 8 -9.40 -19.32 -11.47
N ILE A 9 -9.51 -18.23 -12.24
CA ILE A 9 -8.39 -17.37 -12.62
C ILE A 9 -7.72 -16.75 -11.38
N VAL A 10 -8.50 -16.40 -10.36
CA VAL A 10 -7.98 -15.82 -9.12
C VAL A 10 -7.11 -16.85 -8.43
N ASN A 11 -7.64 -18.02 -8.10
CA ASN A 11 -6.86 -19.08 -7.42
C ASN A 11 -5.65 -19.55 -8.24
N PHE A 12 -5.75 -19.54 -9.58
CA PHE A 12 -4.62 -19.87 -10.46
C PHE A 12 -3.49 -18.83 -10.38
N LEU A 13 -3.80 -17.54 -10.52
CA LEU A 13 -2.83 -16.45 -10.41
C LEU A 13 -2.26 -16.31 -8.99
N SER A 14 -3.07 -16.68 -8.00
CA SER A 14 -2.70 -16.70 -6.59
C SER A 14 -1.85 -17.89 -6.16
N GLY A 15 -1.75 -18.94 -6.99
CA GLY A 15 -1.07 -20.17 -6.58
C GLY A 15 -1.80 -20.96 -5.49
N ASP A 16 -3.07 -20.65 -5.22
CA ASP A 16 -3.90 -21.31 -4.19
C ASP A 16 -4.52 -22.63 -4.68
N LEU A 17 -4.35 -22.97 -5.96
CA LEU A 17 -4.78 -24.26 -6.50
C LEU A 17 -3.91 -25.39 -5.97
N THR A 18 -4.52 -26.53 -5.68
CA THR A 18 -3.75 -27.75 -5.41
C THR A 18 -2.90 -28.12 -6.65
N ALA A 19 -1.78 -28.83 -6.46
CA ALA A 19 -0.91 -29.23 -7.57
C ALA A 19 -1.65 -29.97 -8.71
N LYS A 20 -2.71 -30.73 -8.37
CA LYS A 20 -3.56 -31.42 -9.35
C LYS A 20 -4.43 -30.45 -10.15
N GLU A 21 -5.00 -29.45 -9.48
CA GLU A 21 -5.82 -28.41 -10.11
C GLU A 21 -4.99 -27.47 -10.97
N HIS A 22 -3.80 -27.09 -10.49
CA HIS A 22 -2.84 -26.28 -11.25
C HIS A 22 -2.48 -26.98 -12.57
N LYS A 23 -2.10 -28.26 -12.51
CA LYS A 23 -1.81 -29.06 -13.71
C LYS A 23 -3.01 -29.20 -14.66
N LYS A 24 -4.23 -29.25 -14.12
CA LYS A 24 -5.46 -29.27 -14.92
C LYS A 24 -5.69 -27.92 -15.61
N ALA A 25 -5.46 -26.81 -14.90
CA ALA A 25 -5.56 -25.47 -15.43
C ALA A 25 -4.53 -25.23 -16.54
N GLU A 26 -3.25 -25.57 -16.33
CA GLU A 26 -2.20 -25.49 -17.37
C GLU A 26 -2.58 -26.28 -18.63
N LYS A 27 -3.06 -27.52 -18.45
CA LYS A 27 -3.50 -28.34 -19.58
C LYS A 27 -4.66 -27.70 -20.35
N HIS A 28 -5.59 -27.04 -19.66
CA HIS A 28 -6.68 -26.32 -20.29
C HIS A 28 -6.20 -25.05 -21.00
N LEU A 29 -5.32 -24.26 -20.38
CA LEU A 29 -4.75 -23.05 -20.97
C LEU A 29 -3.97 -23.31 -22.25
N ALA A 30 -3.32 -24.47 -22.34
CA ALA A 30 -2.64 -24.90 -23.57
C ALA A 30 -3.58 -25.11 -24.77
N HIS A 31 -4.91 -25.17 -24.56
CA HIS A 31 -5.90 -25.46 -25.60
C HIS A 31 -7.07 -24.46 -25.63
N CYS A 32 -7.04 -23.41 -24.80
CA CYS A 32 -8.15 -22.46 -24.66
C CYS A 32 -7.63 -21.03 -24.68
N ASP A 33 -7.61 -20.44 -25.88
CA ASP A 33 -7.11 -19.08 -26.12
C ASP A 33 -7.87 -18.03 -25.30
N ILE A 34 -9.18 -18.23 -25.10
CA ILE A 34 -10.03 -17.30 -24.31
C ILE A 34 -9.57 -17.26 -22.85
N CYS A 35 -9.34 -18.41 -22.23
CA CYS A 35 -8.87 -18.46 -20.85
C CYS A 35 -7.44 -17.95 -20.72
N LEU A 36 -6.58 -18.22 -21.71
CA LEU A 36 -5.21 -17.70 -21.74
C LEU A 36 -5.19 -16.17 -21.85
N GLU A 37 -6.02 -15.60 -22.73
CA GLU A 37 -6.17 -14.15 -22.89
C GLU A 37 -6.67 -13.49 -21.60
N ASN A 38 -7.67 -14.07 -20.95
CA ASN A 38 -8.21 -13.56 -19.69
C ASN A 38 -7.17 -13.60 -18.56
N ILE A 39 -6.37 -14.67 -18.47
CA ILE A 39 -5.26 -14.75 -17.51
C ILE A 39 -4.20 -13.71 -17.82
N SER A 40 -3.84 -13.52 -19.10
CA SER A 40 -2.88 -12.50 -19.49
C SER A 40 -3.35 -11.09 -19.11
N LYS A 41 -4.63 -10.77 -19.33
CA LYS A 41 -5.21 -9.47 -18.93
C LYS A 41 -5.21 -9.29 -17.42
N ALA A 42 -5.64 -10.31 -16.67
CA ALA A 42 -5.64 -10.28 -15.22
C ALA A 42 -4.21 -10.15 -14.65
N ALA A 43 -3.22 -10.82 -15.25
CA ALA A 43 -1.81 -10.70 -14.86
C ALA A 43 -1.25 -9.29 -15.11
N ILE A 44 -1.61 -8.66 -16.24
CA ILE A 44 -1.24 -7.26 -16.53
C ILE A 44 -1.86 -6.32 -15.48
N LEU A 45 -3.13 -6.50 -15.14
CA LEU A 45 -3.80 -5.68 -14.11
C LEU A 45 -3.17 -5.88 -12.72
N LEU A 46 -2.72 -7.09 -12.38
CA LEU A 46 -2.02 -7.34 -11.12
C LEU A 46 -0.60 -6.76 -11.08
N GLN A 47 0.02 -6.53 -12.23
CA GLN A 47 1.34 -5.90 -12.36
C GLN A 47 1.27 -4.37 -12.53
N ASP A 48 0.06 -3.83 -12.68
CA ASP A 48 -0.13 -2.40 -12.81
C ASP A 48 0.01 -1.75 -11.43
N ASP A 49 1.18 -1.16 -11.18
CA ASP A 49 1.48 -0.43 -9.95
C ASP A 49 0.50 0.74 -9.73
N GLU A 50 -0.15 1.24 -10.80
CA GLU A 50 -1.17 2.27 -10.68
C GLU A 50 -2.45 1.74 -10.05
N LEU A 51 -2.79 0.45 -10.21
CA LEU A 51 -3.99 -0.16 -9.59
C LEU A 51 -3.92 -0.20 -8.06
N ASN A 52 -2.72 -0.21 -7.48
CA ASN A 52 -2.52 -0.10 -6.03
C ASN A 52 -2.81 1.31 -5.48
N ASN A 53 -2.95 2.31 -6.34
CA ASN A 53 -3.19 3.71 -5.97
C ASN A 53 -4.66 4.14 -6.08
N TRP A 54 -5.60 3.20 -6.29
CA TRP A 54 -7.03 3.52 -6.39
C TRP A 54 -7.63 3.61 -4.99
N GLU A 55 -8.02 4.82 -4.58
CA GLU A 55 -8.84 4.99 -3.40
C GLU A 55 -10.21 4.34 -3.62
N ARG A 56 -10.71 3.69 -2.57
CA ARG A 56 -12.06 3.13 -2.59
C ARG A 56 -13.06 4.28 -2.77
N LEU A 57 -13.79 4.27 -3.89
CA LEU A 57 -14.91 5.17 -4.10
C LEU A 57 -15.85 5.12 -2.90
N SER A 58 -16.31 6.29 -2.46
CA SER A 58 -17.39 6.35 -1.48
C SER A 58 -18.62 5.61 -2.01
N GLU A 59 -19.50 5.18 -1.11
CA GLU A 59 -20.74 4.48 -1.49
C GLU A 59 -21.56 5.31 -2.49
N LYS A 60 -21.58 6.63 -2.32
CA LYS A 60 -22.26 7.57 -3.21
C LYS A 60 -21.61 7.64 -4.59
N GLU A 61 -20.29 7.70 -4.67
CA GLU A 61 -19.56 7.71 -5.95
C GLU A 61 -19.68 6.38 -6.68
N SER A 62 -19.60 5.27 -5.95
CA SER A 62 -19.82 3.92 -6.49
C SER A 62 -21.21 3.81 -7.11
N LEU A 63 -22.24 4.34 -6.43
CA LEU A 63 -23.62 4.33 -6.92
C LEU A 63 -23.80 5.23 -8.16
N LEU A 64 -23.11 6.36 -8.22
CA LEU A 64 -23.13 7.27 -9.38
C LEU A 64 -22.41 6.64 -10.58
N ALA A 65 -21.24 6.05 -10.36
CA ALA A 65 -20.50 5.31 -11.38
C ALA A 65 -21.34 4.16 -11.93
N TYR A 66 -21.96 3.36 -11.05
CA TYR A 66 -22.87 2.29 -11.46
C TYR A 66 -24.04 2.79 -12.31
N LYS A 67 -24.66 3.91 -11.93
CA LYS A 67 -25.75 4.53 -12.72
C LYS A 67 -25.29 5.14 -14.05
N SER A 68 -24.01 5.50 -14.15
CA SER A 68 -23.42 6.10 -15.36
C SER A 68 -23.01 5.06 -16.40
N LEU A 69 -22.74 3.82 -15.96
CA LEU A 69 -22.67 2.69 -16.85
C LEU A 69 -24.09 2.49 -17.37
N ASP A 70 -24.30 2.74 -18.67
CA ASP A 70 -25.57 2.61 -19.41
C ASP A 70 -26.00 1.13 -19.51
N MET A 71 -25.92 0.42 -18.40
CA MET A 71 -26.47 -0.90 -18.23
C MET A 71 -27.97 -0.71 -18.24
N ALA A 72 -28.60 -1.19 -19.31
CA ALA A 72 -30.04 -1.19 -19.44
C ALA A 72 -30.64 -1.65 -18.10
N PRO A 73 -31.55 -0.87 -17.49
CA PRO A 73 -32.20 -1.31 -16.28
C PRO A 73 -32.81 -2.66 -16.61
N GLU A 74 -32.45 -3.70 -15.85
CA GLU A 74 -32.99 -5.05 -16.01
C GLU A 74 -34.51 -4.97 -15.82
N LYS A 75 -35.21 -4.65 -16.91
CA LYS A 75 -36.65 -4.64 -16.96
C LYS A 75 -37.05 -6.11 -17.10
N ASN A 76 -37.59 -6.62 -15.99
CA ASN A 76 -38.43 -7.81 -15.91
C ASN A 76 -37.71 -9.16 -15.83
N VAL A 77 -36.95 -9.40 -14.77
CA VAL A 77 -37.00 -10.70 -14.08
C VAL A 77 -36.95 -10.42 -12.58
N MET A 78 -37.90 -10.96 -11.81
CA MET A 78 -38.06 -10.90 -10.34
C MET A 78 -39.16 -9.98 -9.81
N ASN A 79 -40.41 -10.34 -10.13
CA ASN A 79 -41.48 -10.35 -9.12
C ASN A 79 -41.53 -11.75 -8.49
N ASP A 80 -40.46 -12.16 -7.82
CA ASP A 80 -40.55 -13.27 -6.86
C ASP A 80 -39.76 -12.89 -5.60
N THR A 81 -40.48 -12.88 -4.48
CA THR A 81 -40.06 -12.34 -3.18
C THR A 81 -38.92 -13.13 -2.51
N SER A 82 -38.31 -14.07 -3.23
CA SER A 82 -37.13 -14.85 -2.83
C SER A 82 -35.79 -14.18 -3.20
N GLY A 83 -35.79 -13.13 -4.04
CA GLY A 83 -34.57 -12.51 -4.56
C GLY A 83 -33.79 -11.63 -3.58
N LYS A 84 -34.42 -11.04 -2.56
CA LYS A 84 -33.72 -10.19 -1.58
C LYS A 84 -32.67 -10.96 -0.78
N GLN A 85 -33.00 -12.19 -0.39
CA GLN A 85 -32.10 -13.04 0.38
C GLN A 85 -30.92 -13.51 -0.48
N ILE A 86 -31.14 -13.73 -1.78
CA ILE A 86 -30.09 -14.11 -2.74
C ILE A 86 -29.14 -12.94 -3.02
N ILE A 87 -29.64 -11.71 -3.10
CA ILE A 87 -28.81 -10.51 -3.32
C ILE A 87 -27.99 -10.18 -2.07
N GLU A 88 -28.56 -10.31 -0.87
CA GLU A 88 -27.83 -10.14 0.39
C GLU A 88 -26.75 -11.22 0.55
N ASP A 89 -27.08 -12.49 0.29
CA ASP A 89 -26.11 -13.59 0.32
C ASP A 89 -25.00 -13.41 -0.72
N PHE A 90 -25.34 -12.92 -1.93
CA PHE A 90 -24.34 -12.66 -2.97
C PHE A 90 -23.42 -11.50 -2.59
N SER A 91 -23.96 -10.37 -2.13
CA SER A 91 -23.18 -9.22 -1.68
C SER A 91 -22.26 -9.59 -0.51
N GLN A 92 -22.78 -10.35 0.46
CA GLN A 92 -22.00 -10.82 1.60
C GLN A 92 -20.90 -11.79 1.17
N LYS A 93 -21.16 -12.66 0.19
CA LYS A 93 -20.18 -13.60 -0.35
C LYS A 93 -19.10 -12.90 -1.18
N VAL A 94 -19.47 -11.89 -1.96
CA VAL A 94 -18.50 -11.02 -2.67
C VAL A 94 -17.64 -10.26 -1.67
N HIS A 95 -18.24 -9.69 -0.62
CA HIS A 95 -17.51 -8.98 0.43
C HIS A 95 -16.54 -9.91 1.19
N GLN A 96 -16.98 -11.13 1.53
CA GLN A 96 -16.12 -12.13 2.18
C GLN A 96 -14.98 -12.58 1.26
N ASN A 97 -15.24 -12.76 -0.04
CA ASN A 97 -14.21 -13.11 -1.01
C ASN A 97 -13.21 -11.97 -1.23
N ALA A 98 -13.68 -10.72 -1.26
CA ALA A 98 -12.82 -9.55 -1.35
C ALA A 98 -11.93 -9.39 -0.10
N LEU A 99 -12.48 -9.62 1.10
CA LEU A 99 -11.70 -9.63 2.34
C LEU A 99 -10.65 -10.76 2.36
N ARG A 100 -11.03 -11.96 1.92
CA ARG A 100 -10.08 -13.08 1.81
C ARG A 100 -9.01 -12.82 0.78
N PHE A 101 -9.35 -12.25 -0.37
CA PHE A 101 -8.39 -11.84 -1.40
C PHE A 101 -7.43 -10.77 -0.85
N TYR A 102 -7.94 -9.76 -0.14
CA TYR A 102 -7.11 -8.72 0.45
C TYR A 102 -6.17 -9.25 1.53
N GLN A 103 -6.69 -10.10 2.43
CA GLN A 103 -5.87 -10.81 3.43
C GLN A 103 -4.82 -11.69 2.75
N TRP A 104 -5.21 -12.41 1.70
CA TRP A 104 -4.29 -13.26 0.97
C TRP A 104 -3.20 -12.45 0.25
N VAL A 105 -3.53 -11.36 -0.45
CA VAL A 105 -2.53 -10.48 -1.08
C VAL A 105 -1.55 -9.94 -0.05
N THR A 106 -2.06 -9.49 1.10
CA THR A 106 -1.21 -9.02 2.20
C THR A 106 -0.35 -10.13 2.79
N TYR A 107 -0.86 -11.33 3.04
CA TYR A 107 -0.08 -12.43 3.63
C TYR A 107 0.86 -13.16 2.66
N THR A 108 0.52 -13.24 1.38
CA THR A 108 1.21 -14.07 0.38
C THR A 108 2.27 -13.28 -0.39
N PHE A 109 2.01 -12.01 -0.70
CA PHE A 109 2.96 -11.16 -1.43
C PHE A 109 3.77 -10.21 -0.56
N THR A 110 3.50 -10.11 0.73
CA THR A 110 4.48 -9.54 1.66
C THR A 110 5.26 -10.67 2.34
N PRO A 111 6.54 -10.88 2.01
CA PRO A 111 7.46 -11.46 2.97
C PRO A 111 7.37 -10.60 4.25
N PRO A 112 7.58 -11.16 5.46
CA PRO A 112 7.63 -10.37 6.70
C PRO A 112 8.72 -9.27 6.73
N HIS A 113 9.43 -9.05 5.62
CA HIS A 113 10.58 -8.16 5.46
C HIS A 113 10.53 -7.28 4.20
N ILE A 114 9.44 -7.29 3.43
CA ILE A 114 9.27 -6.34 2.30
C ILE A 114 7.85 -5.77 2.39
N GLY A 115 7.71 -4.70 3.17
CA GLY A 115 6.55 -3.84 3.05
C GLY A 115 6.62 -3.10 1.72
N LEU A 116 5.81 -3.50 0.74
CA LEU A 116 5.46 -2.64 -0.37
C LEU A 116 4.77 -1.40 0.23
N GLN A 117 5.53 -0.32 0.39
CA GLN A 117 4.94 0.98 0.73
C GLN A 117 4.35 1.57 -0.56
N PRO A 118 3.08 1.98 -0.57
CA PRO A 118 2.52 2.74 -1.68
C PRO A 118 3.34 4.03 -1.86
N ALA A 119 3.87 4.22 -3.06
CA ALA A 119 4.51 5.47 -3.46
C ALA A 119 3.40 6.47 -3.84
N TYR A 120 3.08 7.39 -2.93
CA TYR A 120 2.10 8.44 -3.21
C TYR A 120 2.71 9.52 -4.12
N ALA A 121 2.13 9.68 -5.31
CA ALA A 121 2.26 10.90 -6.11
C ALA A 121 1.14 11.89 -5.78
N LYS A 122 1.44 13.17 -5.92
CA LYS A 122 0.59 14.33 -5.62
C LYS A 122 -0.68 14.36 -6.49
N ILE A 123 -1.84 14.09 -5.89
CA ILE A 123 -3.14 14.38 -6.52
C ILE A 123 -3.48 15.86 -6.27
N ARG A 124 -3.65 16.62 -7.35
CA ARG A 124 -4.39 17.90 -7.33
C ARG A 124 -5.87 17.54 -7.43
N SER A 125 -6.57 17.38 -6.31
CA SER A 125 -8.03 17.35 -6.31
C SER A 125 -8.53 18.67 -5.74
N ASP A 126 -9.05 19.49 -6.66
CA ASP A 126 -9.92 20.61 -6.31
C ASP A 126 -11.26 20.07 -5.78
N GLU A 127 -11.77 20.79 -4.78
CA GLU A 127 -13.15 20.93 -4.35
C GLU A 127 -13.86 19.81 -3.56
N GLU A 128 -14.12 20.17 -2.29
CA GLU A 128 -15.41 20.05 -1.60
C GLU A 128 -15.95 18.64 -1.27
N SER A 129 -15.32 17.98 -0.30
CA SER A 129 -16.09 17.14 0.64
C SER A 129 -15.70 17.42 2.08
N SER A 130 -16.71 17.74 2.88
CA SER A 130 -16.65 18.44 4.16
C SER A 130 -16.57 17.52 5.38
N GLU A 131 -15.71 16.51 5.32
CA GLU A 131 -15.13 15.89 6.51
C GLU A 131 -13.62 16.07 6.41
N LYS A 132 -13.15 17.26 6.82
CA LYS A 132 -11.73 17.64 6.81
C LYS A 132 -10.94 16.73 7.76
N ILE A 133 -10.58 15.54 7.30
CA ILE A 133 -9.34 14.92 7.71
C ILE A 133 -8.27 15.88 7.18
N THR A 134 -7.82 16.82 8.01
CA THR A 134 -6.59 17.58 7.76
C THR A 134 -5.45 16.58 7.80
N GLN A 135 -5.32 15.77 6.75
CA GLN A 135 -4.15 14.94 6.54
C GLN A 135 -3.02 15.91 6.27
N THR A 136 -2.26 16.22 7.30
CA THR A 136 -1.04 17.01 7.17
C THR A 136 -0.15 16.29 6.16
N PRO A 137 0.25 16.93 5.05
CA PRO A 137 1.03 16.26 4.03
C PRO A 137 2.33 15.75 4.63
N PHE A 138 2.65 14.49 4.34
CA PHE A 138 3.83 13.82 4.87
C PHE A 138 4.51 12.98 3.79
N VAL A 139 5.82 12.77 3.98
CA VAL A 139 6.65 11.86 3.21
C VAL A 139 7.12 10.77 4.17
N GLN A 140 6.99 9.51 3.75
CA GLN A 140 7.43 8.37 4.53
C GLN A 140 8.41 7.55 3.69
N LEU A 141 9.54 7.19 4.28
CA LEU A 141 10.58 6.42 3.61
C LEU A 141 11.15 5.35 4.53
N SER A 142 11.39 4.17 3.98
CA SER A 142 11.99 3.05 4.69
C SER A 142 13.45 2.91 4.27
N LYS A 143 14.35 2.81 5.26
CA LYS A 143 15.80 2.73 5.05
C LYS A 143 16.40 1.63 5.91
N ASN A 144 17.16 0.77 5.25
CA ASN A 144 18.01 -0.21 5.89
C ASN A 144 19.40 0.42 6.09
N LEU A 145 19.73 0.74 7.34
CA LEU A 145 21.04 1.26 7.71
C LEU A 145 21.76 0.21 8.53
N SER A 146 22.66 -0.52 7.85
CA SER A 146 23.31 -1.72 8.40
C SER A 146 22.30 -2.85 8.62
N ASP A 147 22.13 -3.32 9.86
CA ASP A 147 21.20 -4.37 10.29
C ASP A 147 19.92 -3.81 10.93
N ILE A 148 19.76 -2.48 10.90
CA ILE A 148 18.64 -1.75 11.49
C ILE A 148 17.73 -1.23 10.36
N GLU A 149 16.47 -1.66 10.43
CA GLU A 149 15.42 -1.19 9.53
C GLU A 149 14.71 -0.01 10.17
N LEU A 150 14.76 1.15 9.51
CA LEU A 150 14.16 2.39 9.98
C LEU A 150 13.07 2.85 9.03
N GLN A 151 12.03 3.45 9.61
CA GLN A 151 11.05 4.25 8.92
C GLN A 151 11.21 5.71 9.34
N ILE A 152 11.36 6.58 8.37
CA ILE A 152 11.52 8.03 8.56
C ILE A 152 10.26 8.68 8.02
N ILE A 153 9.54 9.40 8.87
CA ILE A 153 8.31 10.11 8.56
C ILE A 153 8.60 11.60 8.68
N ILE A 154 8.33 12.36 7.62
CA ILE A 154 8.57 13.78 7.55
C ILE A 154 7.26 14.49 7.24
N LYS A 155 6.78 15.36 8.14
CA LYS A 155 5.50 16.07 7.96
C LYS A 155 5.75 17.54 7.77
N LYS A 156 4.98 18.19 6.89
CA LYS A 156 5.00 19.66 6.80
C LYS A 156 4.08 20.27 7.86
N ILE A 157 4.64 20.95 8.85
CA ILE A 157 3.86 21.55 9.95
C ILE A 157 3.39 22.96 9.57
N ALA A 158 4.24 23.75 8.90
CA ALA A 158 3.92 25.10 8.43
C ALA A 158 4.73 25.44 7.16
N THR A 159 4.59 26.66 6.67
CA THR A 159 5.44 27.19 5.60
C THR A 159 6.90 27.15 6.04
N ASN A 160 7.75 26.46 5.26
CA ASN A 160 9.16 26.23 5.59
C ASN A 160 9.46 25.51 6.91
N GLN A 161 8.48 24.79 7.48
CA GLN A 161 8.68 24.03 8.71
C GLN A 161 8.21 22.59 8.57
N ILE A 162 9.05 21.66 9.02
CA ILE A 162 8.81 20.22 9.00
C ILE A 162 9.01 19.62 10.39
N SER A 163 8.40 18.45 10.62
CA SER A 163 8.82 17.52 11.66
C SER A 163 9.42 16.27 11.06
N ILE A 164 10.37 15.66 11.77
CA ILE A 164 10.96 14.37 11.42
C ILE A 164 10.75 13.40 12.59
N LYS A 165 10.06 12.29 12.33
CA LYS A 165 9.94 11.15 13.24
C LYS A 165 10.72 9.97 12.67
N VAL A 166 11.45 9.26 13.53
CA VAL A 166 12.15 8.02 13.17
C VAL A 166 11.59 6.88 14.00
N ILE A 167 11.29 5.76 13.35
CA ILE A 167 10.73 4.55 13.94
C ILE A 167 11.64 3.40 13.54
N GLN A 168 11.94 2.49 14.47
CA GLN A 168 12.62 1.23 14.15
C GLN A 168 11.56 0.18 13.81
N LEU A 169 11.68 -0.48 12.66
CA LEU A 169 10.71 -1.48 12.23
C LEU A 169 11.04 -2.89 12.72
N ASN A 170 12.32 -3.20 12.93
CA ASN A 170 12.73 -4.50 13.44
C ASN A 170 12.84 -4.51 14.97
N ASP A 171 12.28 -5.52 15.63
CA ASP A 171 12.31 -5.68 17.11
C ASP A 171 13.66 -6.23 17.61
N LYS A 172 14.75 -5.85 16.95
CA LYS A 172 16.08 -6.23 17.40
C LYS A 172 16.48 -5.26 18.50
N ASP A 173 16.81 -5.84 19.66
CA ASP A 173 17.25 -5.11 20.85
C ASP A 173 18.65 -4.51 20.63
N HIS A 174 18.68 -3.41 19.89
CA HIS A 174 19.88 -2.70 19.53
C HIS A 174 20.00 -1.45 20.41
N ASN A 175 21.05 -1.41 21.22
CA ASN A 175 21.43 -0.20 21.93
C ASN A 175 22.19 0.74 20.98
N PHE A 176 21.46 1.50 20.17
CA PHE A 176 22.01 2.50 19.26
C PHE A 176 21.53 3.92 19.58
N ARG A 177 22.19 4.89 18.97
CA ARG A 177 21.90 6.32 19.03
C ARG A 177 21.67 6.83 17.63
N ILE A 178 20.59 7.58 17.44
CA ILE A 178 20.35 8.36 16.24
C ILE A 178 20.82 9.79 16.50
N THR A 179 21.50 10.37 15.52
CA THR A 179 21.91 11.78 15.53
C THR A 179 21.47 12.42 14.23
N LEU A 180 20.66 13.47 14.31
CA LEU A 180 20.27 14.30 13.17
C LEU A 180 21.15 15.54 13.14
N ARG A 181 21.78 15.80 11.99
CA ARG A 181 22.58 17.00 11.74
C ARG A 181 22.00 17.83 10.61
N ALA A 182 22.10 19.14 10.72
CA ALA A 182 21.86 20.11 9.65
C ALA A 182 23.08 21.00 9.53
N ASP A 183 23.59 21.21 8.32
CA ASP A 183 24.78 22.04 8.05
C ASP A 183 26.01 21.70 8.95
N GLY A 184 26.17 20.41 9.26
CA GLY A 184 27.24 19.90 10.11
C GLY A 184 27.01 20.07 11.62
N GLN A 185 25.99 20.82 12.05
CA GLN A 185 25.62 21.00 13.45
C GLN A 185 24.68 19.89 13.92
N ILE A 186 24.80 19.46 15.18
CA ILE A 186 23.90 18.47 15.76
C ILE A 186 22.61 19.17 16.20
N ILE A 187 21.50 18.78 15.58
CA ILE A 187 20.17 19.30 15.90
C ILE A 187 19.52 18.44 16.99
N ALA A 188 19.62 17.12 16.85
CA ALA A 188 19.05 16.19 17.80
C ALA A 188 19.91 14.93 17.93
N SER A 189 19.91 14.34 19.12
CA SER A 189 20.62 13.08 19.38
C SER A 189 19.90 12.28 20.45
N TYR A 190 19.34 11.13 20.07
CA TYR A 190 18.55 10.29 20.96
C TYR A 190 19.12 8.87 21.03
N LYS A 191 19.11 8.29 22.23
CA LYS A 191 19.40 6.88 22.45
C LYS A 191 18.10 6.09 22.30
N TYR A 192 18.13 4.99 21.56
CA TYR A 192 16.99 4.10 21.46
C TYR A 192 16.71 3.42 22.81
N ALA A 193 15.44 3.36 23.20
CA ALA A 193 14.99 2.80 24.47
C ALA A 193 13.76 1.88 24.33
N GLY A 194 13.52 1.32 23.13
CA GLY A 194 12.59 0.20 22.96
C GLY A 194 11.14 0.54 22.63
N SER A 195 10.82 1.76 22.18
CA SER A 195 9.44 2.06 21.76
C SER A 195 9.30 3.00 20.57
N ASP A 196 10.11 4.06 20.48
CA ASP A 196 10.13 5.01 19.35
C ASP A 196 11.19 6.09 19.63
N PHE A 197 11.60 6.83 18.58
CA PHE A 197 12.33 8.09 18.79
C PHE A 197 11.35 9.26 18.97
N PRO A 198 11.72 10.27 19.78
CA PRO A 198 10.98 11.52 19.83
C PRO A 198 10.87 12.16 18.44
N GLU A 199 9.70 12.70 18.11
CA GLU A 199 9.49 13.52 16.91
C GLU A 199 10.23 14.85 17.09
N ILE A 200 11.03 15.22 16.10
CA ILE A 200 11.79 16.48 16.09
C ILE A 200 10.97 17.48 15.30
N ASN A 201 10.42 18.50 15.97
CA ASN A 201 9.57 19.52 15.37
C ASN A 201 10.35 20.79 15.00
N ASP A 202 9.68 21.71 14.31
CA ASP A 202 10.17 23.05 13.99
C ASP A 202 11.49 23.09 13.20
N LEU A 203 11.73 22.07 12.37
CA LEU A 203 12.89 21.99 11.49
C LEU A 203 12.63 22.78 10.20
N ALA A 204 13.66 23.45 9.67
CA ALA A 204 13.55 24.14 8.38
C ALA A 204 13.68 23.16 7.21
N PHE A 205 13.25 23.54 6.00
CA PHE A 205 13.71 22.85 4.79
C PHE A 205 15.24 23.00 4.63
N GLY A 206 15.92 21.97 4.15
CA GLY A 206 17.38 21.97 4.05
C GLY A 206 17.99 20.59 3.89
N ILE A 207 19.30 20.52 4.09
CA ILE A 207 20.09 19.29 3.98
C ILE A 207 20.32 18.70 5.36
N TYR A 208 19.93 17.44 5.52
CA TYR A 208 20.00 16.70 6.76
C TYR A 208 20.86 15.46 6.62
N ARG A 209 21.65 15.16 7.65
CA ARG A 209 22.34 13.89 7.80
C ARG A 209 21.83 13.18 9.04
N LEU A 210 21.18 12.04 8.83
CA LEU A 210 20.85 11.10 9.89
C LEU A 210 22.01 10.12 10.06
N THR A 211 22.54 9.99 11.27
CA THR A 211 23.63 9.07 11.58
C THR A 211 23.22 8.12 12.69
N ILE A 212 23.49 6.83 12.50
CA ILE A 212 23.30 5.80 13.52
C ILE A 212 24.65 5.43 14.12
N THR A 213 24.76 5.51 15.44
CA THR A 213 25.94 5.11 16.20
C THR A 213 25.60 3.98 17.17
N GLN A 214 26.36 2.89 17.14
CA GLN A 214 26.25 1.78 18.08
C GLN A 214 27.62 1.50 18.69
N LYS A 215 27.70 1.34 20.01
CA LYS A 215 28.98 1.10 20.73
C LYS A 215 30.11 2.07 20.33
N ARG A 216 29.78 3.36 20.14
CA ARG A 216 30.69 4.44 19.70
C ARG A 216 31.25 4.31 18.27
N ARG A 217 30.69 3.42 17.45
CA ARG A 217 30.99 3.30 16.02
C ARG A 217 29.79 3.75 15.20
N GLU A 218 30.03 4.53 14.16
CA GLU A 218 29.03 4.81 13.15
C GLU A 218 28.76 3.53 12.37
N ILE A 219 27.50 3.09 12.34
CA ILE A 219 27.08 1.87 11.63
C ILE A 219 26.31 2.18 10.35
N GLY A 220 25.75 3.39 10.23
CA GLY A 220 25.08 3.82 9.02
C GLY A 220 24.78 5.31 9.04
N ASN A 221 24.63 5.89 7.86
CA ASN A 221 24.17 7.25 7.68
C ASN A 221 23.24 7.37 6.48
N PHE A 222 22.41 8.40 6.49
CA PHE A 222 21.49 8.75 5.42
C PHE A 222 21.54 10.27 5.23
N LEU A 223 21.96 10.72 4.06
CA LEU A 223 22.03 12.12 3.67
C LEU A 223 20.87 12.42 2.72
N PHE A 224 20.08 13.43 3.05
CA PHE A 224 18.94 13.83 2.23
C PHE A 224 18.75 15.34 2.28
N GLU A 225 18.21 15.87 1.19
CA GLU A 225 17.70 17.22 1.08
C GLU A 225 16.18 17.16 1.09
N ILE A 226 15.54 18.05 1.84
CA ILE A 226 14.09 18.22 1.80
C ILE A 226 13.74 19.68 1.57
N ASN A 227 12.85 19.92 0.62
CA ASN A 227 12.34 21.23 0.26
C ASN A 227 10.84 21.14 -0.07
N GLU A 228 10.26 22.22 -0.58
CA GLU A 228 8.84 22.30 -0.93
C GLU A 228 8.44 21.35 -2.10
N ASP A 229 9.42 20.98 -2.94
CA ASP A 229 9.18 20.09 -4.08
C ASP A 229 9.21 18.61 -3.68
N GLY A 230 9.94 18.28 -2.61
CA GLY A 230 9.95 16.93 -2.05
C GLY A 230 11.23 16.58 -1.29
N LEU A 231 11.49 15.28 -1.21
CA LEU A 231 12.67 14.71 -0.57
C LEU A 231 13.60 14.10 -1.62
N TYR A 232 14.89 14.40 -1.52
CA TYR A 232 15.94 13.96 -2.43
C TYR A 232 17.08 13.33 -1.63
N GLU A 233 17.39 12.07 -1.90
CA GLU A 233 18.59 11.40 -1.36
C GLU A 233 19.85 11.93 -2.06
N LYS A 234 20.96 12.06 -1.31
CA LYS A 234 22.23 12.64 -1.78
C LYS A 234 23.40 11.68 -1.58
#